data_AF-A0A967YE38-F1
#
_entry.id   AF-A0A967YE38-F1
#
_cell.length_a   1.000
_cell.length_b   1.000
_cell.length_c   1.000
_cell.angle_alpha   90.00
_cell.angle_beta   90.00
_cell.angle_gamma   90.00
#
_symmetry.space_group_name_H-M   'P 1'
#
loop_
_entity.id
_entity.type
_entity.pdbx_description
1 polymer ?
#
loop_
_entity_poly.entity_id
_entity_poly.type
_entity_poly.pdbx_seq_one_letter_code
_entity_poly.pdbx_strand_id
1 'polypeptide(L)' 'MDLIKKDDIAKLFTQHEGLCVSLFMPLEWEPERIEMNRIRLKNSIKQARNKLEDEAYLPTTM' A
#
# COMPACT_ATOMS: atom_id res chain seq x y z
N MET A 1 0.39 -12.32 -16.08
CA MET A 1 0.47 -10.87 -15.78
C MET A 1 -0.85 -10.28 -16.21
N ASP A 2 -1.71 -9.94 -15.26
CA ASP A 2 -2.97 -9.28 -15.60
C ASP A 2 -2.66 -7.85 -16.06
N LEU A 3 -2.94 -7.58 -17.33
CA LEU A 3 -2.80 -6.25 -17.91
C LEU A 3 -3.86 -5.34 -17.27
N ILE A 4 -3.41 -4.34 -16.51
CA ILE A 4 -4.30 -3.32 -15.95
C ILE A 4 -4.93 -2.54 -17.12
N LYS A 5 -6.27 -2.46 -17.16
CA LYS A 5 -6.97 -1.70 -18.19
C LYS A 5 -6.84 -0.20 -17.90
N LYS A 6 -6.82 0.61 -18.95
CA LYS A 6 -6.75 2.08 -18.85
C LYS A 6 -7.84 2.66 -17.94
N ASP A 7 -9.03 2.07 -17.97
CA ASP A 7 -10.17 2.50 -17.14
C ASP A 7 -9.94 2.22 -15.64
N ASP A 8 -9.18 1.18 -15.29
CA ASP A 8 -8.85 0.88 -13.90
C ASP A 8 -7.79 1.84 -13.35
N ILE A 9 -6.89 2.33 -14.20
CA ILE A 9 -5.95 3.40 -13.86
C ILE A 9 -6.71 4.71 -13.59
N ALA A 10 -7.72 5.04 -14.41
CA ALA A 10 -8.53 6.24 -14.22
C ALA A 10 -9.24 6.28 -12.85
N LYS A 11 -9.67 5.10 -12.34
CA LYS A 11 -10.25 4.97 -11.00
C LYS A 11 -9.27 5.21 -9.86
N LEU A 12 -7.95 5.11 -10.08
CA LEU A 12 -6.95 5.44 -9.05
C LEU A 12 -6.76 6.95 -8.88
N PHE A 13 -7.19 7.76 -9.86
CA PHE A 13 -7.09 9.22 -9.83
C PHE A 13 -8.36 9.89 -9.29
N THR A 14 -9.43 9.14 -9.01
CA THR A 14 -10.61 9.72 -8.35
C THR A 14 -10.24 10.16 -6.93
N GLN A 15 -10.81 11.28 -6.47
CA GLN A 15 -10.60 11.72 -5.10
C GLN A 15 -11.09 10.65 -4.13
N HIS A 16 -10.16 10.12 -3.35
CA HIS A 16 -10.44 9.22 -2.25
C HIS A 16 -10.48 10.03 -0.95
N GLU A 17 -11.39 9.69 -0.06
CA GLU A 17 -11.44 10.31 1.28
C GLU A 17 -10.24 9.83 2.12
N GLY A 18 -9.58 10.77 2.80
CA GLY A 18 -8.45 10.49 3.67
C GLY A 18 -7.08 10.47 2.97
N LEU A 19 -6.05 10.05 3.72
CA LEU A 19 -4.68 9.96 3.22
C LEU A 19 -4.52 8.75 2.32
N CYS A 20 -4.17 8.97 1.05
CA CYS A 20 -3.94 7.91 0.08
C CYS A 20 -2.45 7.79 -0.27
N VAL A 21 -1.96 6.55 -0.38
CA VAL A 21 -0.57 6.24 -0.73
C VAL A 21 -0.56 5.25 -1.89
N SER A 22 0.07 5.62 -2.99
CA SER A 22 0.28 4.73 -4.13
C SER A 22 1.60 3.98 -3.97
N LEU A 23 1.55 2.65 -4.04
CA LEU A 23 2.71 1.78 -3.92
C LEU A 23 3.00 1.11 -5.26
N PHE A 24 4.19 1.35 -5.80
CA PHE A 24 4.70 0.63 -6.97
C PHE A 24 5.76 -0.37 -6.51
N MET A 25 5.56 -1.66 -6.79
CA MET A 25 6.53 -2.71 -6.50
C MET A 25 7.03 -3.30 -7.81
N PRO A 26 8.31 -3.09 -8.17
CA PRO A 26 8.88 -3.76 -9.33
C PRO A 26 8.89 -5.27 -9.08
N LEU A 27 8.60 -6.03 -10.12
CA LEU A 27 8.83 -7.47 -10.12
C LEU A 27 10.33 -7.67 -10.33
N GLU A 28 11.02 -8.10 -9.27
CA GLU A 28 12.45 -8.39 -9.37
C GLU A 28 12.68 -9.67 -10.19
N TRP A 29 13.82 -9.72 -10.88
CA TRP A 29 14.22 -10.88 -11.69
C TRP A 29 14.58 -12.10 -10.81
N GLU A 30 14.89 -11.88 -9.52
CA GLU A 30 15.32 -12.93 -8.58
C GLU A 30 14.27 -13.19 -7.48
N PRO A 31 13.79 -14.44 -7.32
CA PRO A 31 12.70 -14.78 -6.41
C PRO A 31 13.00 -14.52 -4.92
N GLU A 32 14.25 -14.66 -4.48
CA GLU A 32 14.65 -14.42 -3.09
C GLU A 32 14.47 -12.94 -2.68
N ARG A 33 14.70 -12.02 -3.62
CA ARG A 33 14.53 -10.59 -3.37
C ARG A 33 13.07 -10.17 -3.36
N ILE A 34 12.20 -10.87 -4.11
CA ILE A 34 10.75 -10.67 -4.07
C ILE A 34 10.22 -10.94 -2.66
N GLU A 35 10.65 -12.04 -2.04
CA GLU A 35 10.21 -12.40 -0.69
C GLU A 35 10.68 -11.37 0.35
N MET A 36 11.94 -10.92 0.24
CA MET A 36 12.47 -9.86 1.10
C MET A 36 11.69 -8.55 0.95
N ASN A 37 11.31 -8.15 -0.27
CA ASN A 37 10.53 -6.94 -0.51
C ASN A 37 9.10 -7.03 0.04
N ARG A 38 8.47 -8.20 -0.04
CA ARG A 38 7.16 -8.44 0.57
C ARG A 38 7.21 -8.33 2.09
N ILE A 39 8.23 -8.91 2.72
CA ILE A 39 8.43 -8.83 4.17
C ILE A 39 8.67 -7.38 4.59
N ARG A 40 9.54 -6.66 3.89
CA ARG A 40 9.80 -5.24 4.15
C ARG A 40 8.55 -4.38 4.00
N LEU A 41 7.77 -4.56 2.93
CA LEU A 41 6.52 -3.85 2.72
C LEU A 41 5.53 -4.12 3.87
N LYS A 42 5.35 -5.39 4.25
CA LYS A 42 4.46 -5.77 5.35
C LYS A 42 4.88 -5.08 6.66
N ASN A 43 6.17 -5.02 6.94
CA ASN A 43 6.71 -4.35 8.12
C ASN A 43 6.46 -2.84 8.08
N SER A 44 6.67 -2.19 6.93
CA SER A 44 6.39 -0.75 6.76
C SER A 44 4.90 -0.42 6.93
N ILE A 45 4.00 -1.25 6.40
CA ILE A 45 2.55 -1.08 6.59
C ILE A 45 2.20 -1.24 8.08
N LYS A 46 2.77 -2.24 8.75
CA LYS A 46 2.57 -2.45 10.20
C LYS A 46 3.05 -1.24 11.02
N GLN A 47 4.22 -0.69 10.69
CA GLN A 47 4.74 0.51 11.35
C GLN A 47 3.85 1.73 11.12
N ALA A 48 3.39 1.94 9.89
CA ALA A 48 2.47 3.04 9.57
C ALA A 48 1.15 2.90 10.34
N ARG A 49 0.59 1.69 10.42
CA ARG A 49 -0.61 1.41 11.21
C ARG A 49 -0.40 1.71 12.70
N ASN A 50 0.69 1.20 13.30
CA ASN A 50 0.98 1.45 14.70
C ASN A 50 1.08 2.95 14.99
N LYS A 51 1.76 3.72 14.11
CA LYS A 51 1.83 5.18 14.26
C LYS A 51 0.45 5.86 14.20
N LEU A 52 -0.42 5.42 13.30
CA LEU A 52 -1.79 5.97 13.20
C LEU A 52 -2.65 5.64 14.43
N GLU A 53 -2.48 4.45 15.00
CA GLU A 53 -3.15 4.02 16.24
C GLU A 53 -2.59 4.78 17.46
N ASP A 54 -1.28 5.00 17.54
CA ASP A 54 -0.61 5.71 18.64
C ASP A 54 -0.88 7.24 18.61
N GLU A 55 -1.01 7.83 17.41
CA GLU A 55 -1.24 9.28 17.22
C GLU A 55 -2.73 9.67 17.14
N ALA A 56 -3.68 8.76 17.38
CA ALA A 56 -5.12 9.01 17.36
C ALA A 56 -5.69 9.61 16.05
N TYR A 57 -5.14 9.22 14.89
CA TYR A 57 -5.61 9.70 13.57
C TYR A 57 -6.83 8.95 13.02
N LEU A 58 -7.28 7.89 13.69
CA LEU A 58 -8.51 7.18 13.33
C LEU A 58 -9.60 7.49 14.36
N PRO A 59 -10.83 7.86 13.95
CA PRO A 59 -11.93 7.90 14.89
C PRO A 59 -12.07 6.50 15.46
N THR A 60 -11.94 6.38 16.77
CA THR A 60 -12.15 5.14 17.50
C THR A 60 -13.59 4.71 17.28
N THR A 61 -13.85 3.88 16.26
CA THR A 61 -15.14 3.21 16.12
C THR A 61 -15.28 2.26 17.29
N MET A 62 -16.02 2.70 18.31
CA MET A 62 -16.70 1.85 19.28
C MET A 62 -17.78 1.02 18.60
#